data_AF-A0A8K0G3X7-F1
#
_entry.id   AF-A0A8K0G3X7-F1
#
_cell.length_a   1.000
_cell.length_b   1.000
_cell.length_c   1.000
_cell.angle_alpha   90.00
_cell.angle_beta   90.00
_cell.angle_gamma   90.00
#
_symmetry.space_group_name_H-M   'P 1'
#
loop_
_entity.id
_entity.type
_entity.pdbx_description
1 polymer ?
#
loop_
_entity_poly.entity_id
_entity_poly.type
_entity_poly.pdbx_seq_one_letter_code
_entity_poly.pdbx_strand_id
1 'polypeptide(L)'
;VPQYIWDHVIRCQSVNAEYYGNKEEKRHLNVLVPLGVPRTGMNAVRLLYSFMCQNACHTGMNQKPFEVVFTLEDEVGTIYGRKKLSVKVCSCPKRGKEKEENDFFKKMSFHGAALPNKRRKTKKVGKKSFTVISALDTRQYTAK
;
A
#
# COMPACT_ATOMS: atom_id res chain seq x y z
N VAL A 1 14.14 -9.23 -16.74
CA VAL A 1 13.79 -7.92 -16.14
C VAL A 1 15.05 -7.07 -16.16
N PRO A 2 15.06 -5.93 -16.88
CA PRO A 2 16.19 -5.00 -16.91
C PRO A 2 16.73 -4.63 -15.52
N GLN A 3 18.04 -4.36 -15.43
CA GLN A 3 18.74 -4.11 -14.17
C GLN A 3 18.19 -2.89 -13.40
N TYR A 4 17.80 -1.83 -14.10
CA TYR A 4 17.26 -0.62 -13.49
C TYR A 4 15.92 -0.85 -12.74
N ILE A 5 15.23 -1.96 -13.00
CA ILE A 5 13.95 -2.32 -12.34
C ILE A 5 14.21 -3.08 -11.02
N TRP A 6 15.43 -3.53 -10.74
CA TRP A 6 15.71 -4.36 -9.57
C TRP A 6 15.53 -3.62 -8.25
N ASP A 7 15.84 -2.32 -8.23
CA ASP A 7 15.67 -1.48 -7.05
C ASP A 7 14.19 -1.14 -6.76
N HIS A 8 13.29 -1.30 -7.74
CA HIS A 8 11.87 -1.02 -7.54
C HIS A 8 11.22 -2.07 -6.63
N VAL A 9 10.77 -1.61 -5.46
CA VAL A 9 10.03 -2.42 -4.48
C VAL A 9 8.66 -2.82 -5.00
N ILE A 10 8.03 -2.00 -5.85
CA ILE A 10 6.72 -2.24 -6.45
C ILE A 10 6.90 -2.47 -7.94
N ARG A 11 6.24 -3.50 -8.48
CA ARG A 11 6.21 -3.80 -9.91
C ARG A 11 4.78 -3.98 -10.39
N CYS A 12 4.49 -3.58 -11.62
CA CYS A 12 3.21 -3.82 -12.27
C CYS A 12 3.34 -4.98 -13.27
N GLN A 13 2.29 -5.81 -13.37
CA GLN A 13 2.21 -6.89 -14.35
C GLN A 13 1.85 -6.41 -15.77
N SER A 14 1.45 -5.15 -15.93
CA SER A 14 1.17 -4.58 -17.25
C SER A 14 2.43 -4.59 -18.12
N VAL A 15 2.29 -4.96 -19.40
CA VAL A 15 3.39 -4.95 -20.38
C VAL A 15 3.87 -3.52 -20.65
N ASN A 16 2.96 -2.55 -20.58
CA ASN A 16 3.24 -1.14 -20.83
C ASN A 16 3.64 -0.40 -19.54
N ALA A 17 4.13 -1.11 -18.53
CA ALA A 17 4.60 -0.48 -17.30
C ALA A 17 6.00 0.09 -17.49
N GLU A 18 6.15 1.38 -17.21
CA GLU A 18 7.42 2.08 -17.29
C GLU A 18 7.92 2.42 -15.88
N TYR A 19 9.23 2.31 -15.68
CA TYR A 19 9.86 2.43 -14.37
C TYR A 19 10.79 3.64 -14.39
N TYR A 20 10.58 4.55 -13.44
CA TYR A 20 11.29 5.83 -13.36
C TYR A 20 11.96 6.02 -12.00
N GLY A 21 13.10 6.70 -12.01
CA GLY A 21 13.88 7.02 -10.83
C GLY A 21 15.10 6.10 -10.66
N ASN A 22 16.06 6.59 -9.88
CA ASN A 22 17.27 5.85 -9.52
C ASN A 22 17.47 5.95 -8.01
N LYS A 23 17.85 4.84 -7.40
CA LYS A 23 18.19 4.74 -5.98
C LYS A 23 19.35 5.65 -5.59
N GLU A 24 20.33 5.82 -6.48
CA GLU A 24 21.52 6.66 -6.25
C GLU A 24 21.15 8.14 -6.10
N GLU A 25 20.16 8.60 -6.88
CA GLU A 25 19.67 9.98 -6.82
C GLU A 25 18.75 10.26 -5.62
N LYS A 26 18.51 9.25 -4.76
CA LYS A 26 17.60 9.32 -3.60
C LYS A 26 16.19 9.81 -3.97
N ARG A 27 15.78 9.63 -5.23
CA ARG A 27 14.43 9.95 -5.70
C ARG A 27 13.47 8.81 -5.41
N HIS A 28 12.18 9.11 -5.51
CA HIS A 28 11.17 8.06 -5.47
C HIS A 28 11.28 7.17 -6.71
N LEU A 29 11.13 5.87 -6.49
CA LEU A 29 11.07 4.87 -7.56
C LEU A 29 9.61 4.72 -7.98
N ASN A 30 9.28 5.26 -9.15
CA ASN A 30 7.92 5.36 -9.66
C ASN A 30 7.64 4.28 -10.72
N VAL A 31 6.37 3.90 -10.84
CA VAL A 31 5.90 2.97 -11.88
C VAL A 31 4.74 3.64 -12.60
N LEU A 32 4.95 4.06 -13.84
CA LEU A 32 3.90 4.62 -14.70
C LEU A 32 3.24 3.49 -15.48
N VAL A 33 1.91 3.54 -15.56
CA VAL A 33 1.11 2.56 -16.27
C VAL A 33 0.00 3.29 -17.02
N PRO A 34 -0.06 3.19 -18.36
CA PRO A 34 -1.13 3.79 -19.14
C PRO A 34 -2.49 3.29 -18.68
N LEU A 35 -3.40 4.21 -18.37
CA LEU A 35 -4.75 3.86 -17.95
C LEU A 35 -5.59 3.52 -19.19
N GLY A 36 -5.91 2.24 -19.35
CA GLY A 36 -6.80 1.78 -20.43
C GLY A 36 -8.27 2.09 -20.18
N VAL A 37 -9.12 1.74 -21.15
CA VAL A 37 -10.58 1.80 -20.99
C VAL A 37 -11.06 0.61 -20.15
N PRO A 38 -12.02 0.78 -19.21
CA PRO A 38 -12.68 -0.35 -18.56
C PRO A 38 -13.23 -1.34 -19.58
N ARG A 39 -13.07 -2.63 -19.32
CA ARG A 39 -13.66 -3.66 -20.21
C ARG A 39 -15.18 -3.57 -20.19
N THR A 40 -15.83 -4.01 -21.27
CA THR A 40 -17.30 -4.04 -21.36
C THR A 40 -17.92 -4.71 -20.14
N GLY A 41 -18.87 -4.02 -19.50
CA GLY A 41 -19.52 -4.49 -18.26
C GLY A 41 -18.72 -4.23 -16.97
N MET A 42 -17.57 -3.54 -17.04
CA MET A 42 -16.79 -3.11 -15.88
C MET A 42 -16.84 -1.59 -15.73
N ASN A 43 -16.92 -1.12 -14.48
CA ASN A 43 -16.90 0.31 -14.15
C ASN A 43 -15.50 0.82 -13.73
N ALA A 44 -14.49 -0.05 -13.78
CA ALA A 44 -13.13 0.27 -13.33
C ALA A 44 -12.07 -0.55 -14.06
N VAL A 45 -10.86 0.02 -14.14
CA VAL A 45 -9.66 -0.66 -14.63
C VAL A 45 -8.95 -1.34 -13.46
N ARG A 46 -8.47 -2.57 -13.68
CA ARG A 46 -7.72 -3.33 -12.67
C ARG A 46 -6.26 -3.42 -13.05
N LEU A 47 -5.39 -2.96 -12.16
CA LEU A 47 -3.94 -3.09 -12.27
C LEU A 47 -3.44 -4.08 -11.22
N LEU A 48 -2.52 -4.95 -11.62
CA LEU A 48 -1.92 -5.98 -10.77
C LEU A 48 -0.53 -5.52 -10.37
N TYR A 49 -0.33 -5.33 -9.07
CA TYR A 49 0.95 -4.94 -8.48
C TYR A 49 1.52 -6.04 -7.60
N SER A 50 2.84 -6.16 -7.62
CA SER A 50 3.61 -7.10 -6.83
C SER A 50 4.69 -6.38 -6.04
N PHE A 51 4.87 -6.78 -4.78
CA PHE A 51 5.92 -6.25 -3.90
C PHE A 51 7.13 -7.18 -3.88
N MET A 52 8.30 -6.66 -4.22
CA MET A 52 9.53 -7.44 -4.39
C MET A 52 10.35 -7.59 -3.11
N CYS A 53 9.97 -6.89 -2.05
CA CYS A 53 10.67 -6.91 -0.77
C CYS A 53 9.66 -6.95 0.37
N GLN A 54 10.07 -7.53 1.50
CA GLN A 54 9.26 -7.57 2.73
C GLN A 54 9.74 -6.52 3.72
N ASN A 55 8.86 -6.04 4.59
CA ASN A 55 9.26 -5.08 5.63
C ASN A 55 10.33 -5.65 6.57
N ALA A 56 10.39 -6.98 6.74
CA ALA A 56 11.41 -7.64 7.55
C ALA A 56 12.83 -7.61 6.93
N CYS A 57 13.00 -7.17 5.68
CA CYS A 57 14.31 -7.06 5.06
C CYS A 57 15.17 -6.00 5.77
N HIS A 58 16.25 -6.45 6.42
CA HIS A 58 17.16 -5.61 7.19
C HIS A 58 17.96 -4.62 6.32
N THR A 59 18.28 -5.00 5.08
CA THR A 59 19.03 -4.16 4.12
C THR A 59 18.15 -3.17 3.36
N GLY A 60 16.83 -3.34 3.41
CA GLY A 60 15.87 -2.57 2.62
C GLY A 60 14.96 -1.69 3.49
N MET A 61 13.72 -2.15 3.69
CA MET A 61 12.68 -1.38 4.40
C MET A 61 12.92 -1.24 5.90
N ASN A 62 13.79 -2.08 6.49
CA ASN A 62 14.19 -2.02 7.90
C ASN A 62 12.99 -1.88 8.87
N GLN A 63 11.99 -2.74 8.68
CA GLN A 63 10.74 -2.82 9.46
C GLN A 63 9.86 -1.57 9.44
N LYS A 64 10.21 -0.53 8.66
CA LYS A 64 9.40 0.67 8.56
C LYS A 64 8.13 0.36 7.75
N PRO A 65 6.94 0.73 8.25
CA PRO A 65 5.76 0.80 7.39
C PRO A 65 6.03 1.83 6.29
N PHE A 66 5.50 1.59 5.09
CA PHE A 66 5.65 2.51 3.96
C PHE A 66 4.30 2.82 3.34
N GLU A 67 4.24 3.96 2.66
CA GLU A 67 3.05 4.41 1.94
C GLU A 67 3.26 4.24 0.44
N VAL A 68 2.23 3.74 -0.23
CA VAL A 68 2.14 3.76 -1.69
C VAL A 68 1.21 4.89 -2.07
N VAL A 69 1.69 5.76 -2.95
CA VAL A 69 0.93 6.88 -3.48
C VAL A 69 0.54 6.53 -4.90
N PHE A 70 -0.77 6.48 -5.17
CA PHE A 70 -1.30 6.40 -6.51
C PHE A 70 -1.72 7.80 -6.95
N THR A 71 -1.22 8.22 -8.11
CA THR A 71 -1.62 9.45 -8.79
C THR A 71 -2.28 9.09 -10.12
N LEU A 72 -3.36 9.79 -10.44
CA LEU A 72 -3.94 9.81 -11.77
C LEU A 72 -3.42 11.07 -12.46
N GLU A 73 -2.68 10.90 -13.54
CA GLU A 73 -1.97 11.97 -14.25
C GLU A 73 -2.38 11.99 -15.73
N ASP A 74 -2.31 13.16 -16.37
CA ASP A 74 -2.29 13.26 -17.84
C ASP A 74 -0.86 13.16 -18.40
N GLU A 75 -0.76 13.21 -19.73
CA GLU A 75 0.49 13.09 -20.49
C GLU A 75 1.50 14.21 -20.19
N VAL A 76 1.05 15.35 -19.66
CA VAL A 76 1.90 16.47 -19.25
C VAL A 76 2.24 16.44 -17.75
N GLY A 77 1.75 15.45 -17.00
CA GLY A 77 2.04 15.25 -15.58
C GLY A 77 1.11 16.02 -14.63
N THR A 78 -0.03 16.52 -15.13
CA THR A 78 -1.05 17.15 -14.29
C THR A 78 -1.81 16.11 -13.49
N ILE A 79 -1.87 16.26 -12.16
CA ILE A 79 -2.51 15.30 -11.26
C ILE A 79 -4.02 15.60 -11.15
N TYR A 80 -4.86 14.66 -11.61
CA TYR A 80 -6.33 14.70 -11.48
C TYR A 80 -6.83 14.06 -10.18
N GLY A 81 -6.06 13.14 -9.62
CA GLY A 81 -6.47 12.41 -8.43
C GLY A 81 -5.31 11.78 -7.70
N ARG A 82 -5.44 11.65 -6.38
CA ARG A 82 -4.40 11.08 -5.53
C ARG A 82 -4.98 10.21 -4.44
N LYS A 83 -4.39 9.03 -4.24
CA LYS A 83 -4.75 8.12 -3.16
C LYS A 83 -3.51 7.55 -2.49
N LYS A 84 -3.47 7.61 -1.16
CA LYS A 84 -2.45 6.97 -0.34
C LYS A 84 -2.96 5.66 0.24
N LEU A 85 -2.11 4.63 0.20
CA LEU A 85 -2.32 3.36 0.86
C LEU A 85 -1.13 3.06 1.78
N SER A 86 -1.40 2.88 3.07
CA SER A 86 -0.40 2.33 4.01
C SER A 86 -0.27 0.83 3.75
N VAL A 87 0.94 0.37 3.44
CA VAL A 87 1.19 -1.03 3.07
C VAL A 87 2.20 -1.67 4.02
N LYS A 88 1.93 -2.93 4.36
CA LYS A 88 2.84 -3.81 5.09
C LYS A 88 2.94 -5.15 4.37
N VAL A 89 4.14 -5.47 3.91
CA VAL A 89 4.45 -6.72 3.22
C VAL A 89 5.11 -7.68 4.21
N CYS A 90 4.45 -8.81 4.45
CA CYS A 90 4.91 -9.83 5.39
C CYS A 90 4.52 -11.24 4.93
N SER A 91 5.16 -12.26 5.49
CA SER A 91 4.89 -13.67 5.15
C SER A 91 3.51 -14.16 5.56
N CYS A 92 2.84 -13.49 6.51
CA CYS A 92 1.52 -13.88 7.02
C CYS A 92 0.55 -12.69 7.10
N PRO A 93 0.06 -12.17 5.95
CA PRO A 93 -0.73 -10.93 5.90
C PRO A 93 -1.96 -10.96 6.80
N LYS A 94 -2.70 -12.07 6.78
CA LYS A 94 -3.91 -12.25 7.60
C LYS A 94 -3.64 -12.12 9.10
N ARG A 95 -2.61 -12.82 9.60
CA ARG A 95 -2.22 -12.75 11.02
C ARG A 95 -1.75 -11.35 11.40
N GLY A 96 -0.96 -10.71 10.54
CA GLY A 96 -0.51 -9.34 10.74
C GLY A 96 -1.69 -8.37 10.88
N LYS A 97 -2.63 -8.44 9.94
CA LYS A 97 -3.86 -7.64 9.93
C LYS A 97 -4.68 -7.85 11.22
N GLU A 98 -5.01 -9.09 11.55
CA GLU A 98 -5.83 -9.39 12.73
C GLU A 98 -5.19 -8.88 14.03
N LYS A 99 -3.86 -8.97 14.13
CA LYS A 99 -3.11 -8.43 15.27
C LYS A 99 -3.22 -6.90 15.33
N GLU A 100 -2.94 -6.21 14.23
CA GLU A 100 -2.97 -4.74 14.16
C GLU A 100 -4.36 -4.17 14.42
N GLU A 101 -5.40 -4.77 13.86
CA GLU A 101 -6.79 -4.36 14.11
C GLU A 101 -7.16 -4.58 15.58
N ASN A 102 -6.84 -5.74 16.17
CA ASN A 102 -7.13 -6.01 17.57
C ASN A 102 -6.35 -5.09 18.52
N ASP A 103 -5.09 -4.80 18.22
CA ASP A 103 -4.28 -3.87 19.01
C ASP A 103 -4.82 -2.43 18.88
N PHE A 104 -5.31 -2.03 17.71
CA PHE A 104 -6.02 -0.76 17.51
C PHE A 104 -7.30 -0.67 18.36
N PHE A 105 -8.17 -1.69 18.30
CA PHE A 105 -9.40 -1.72 19.09
C PHE A 105 -9.12 -1.72 20.61
N LYS A 106 -8.11 -2.46 21.07
CA LYS A 106 -7.68 -2.43 22.47
C LYS A 106 -7.26 -1.02 22.88
N LYS A 107 -6.37 -0.38 22.13
CA LYS A 107 -5.92 0.99 22.41
C LYS A 107 -7.09 1.97 22.49
N MET A 108 -8.07 1.84 21.59
CA MET A 108 -9.28 2.66 21.59
C MET A 108 -10.15 2.41 22.83
N SER A 109 -10.29 1.16 23.28
CA SER A 109 -11.01 0.83 24.52
C SER A 109 -10.28 1.31 25.79
N PHE A 110 -8.95 1.40 25.80
CA PHE A 110 -8.21 1.87 26.99
C PHE A 110 -8.29 3.40 27.21
N HIS A 111 -8.69 4.18 26.22
CA HIS A 111 -8.99 5.62 26.40
C HIS A 111 -10.43 5.89 26.84
N GLY A 112 -11.25 4.84 27.03
CA GLY A 112 -12.60 4.92 27.61
C GLY A 112 -12.82 3.80 28.62
N ALA A 113 -12.56 4.10 29.89
CA ALA A 113 -12.74 3.26 31.08
C ALA A 113 -11.69 2.15 31.32
N ALA A 114 -10.92 2.35 32.39
CA ALA A 114 -10.20 1.30 33.06
C ALA A 114 -11.19 0.33 33.74
N LEU A 115 -11.19 -0.94 33.34
CA LEU A 115 -11.68 -2.04 34.19
C LEU A 115 -10.78 -3.29 34.03
N PRO A 116 -10.47 -4.00 35.12
CA PRO A 116 -9.51 -5.08 35.11
C PRO A 116 -10.14 -6.43 34.69
N ASN A 117 -9.37 -7.14 33.86
CA ASN A 117 -9.13 -8.60 33.93
C ASN A 117 -10.27 -9.57 33.55
N LYS A 118 -10.09 -10.33 32.45
CA LYS A 118 -9.82 -11.79 32.49
C LYS A 118 -9.81 -12.41 31.09
N ARG A 119 -8.86 -13.34 30.92
CA ARG A 119 -8.72 -14.28 29.79
C ARG A 119 -10.04 -14.99 29.46
N ARG A 120 -10.38 -15.07 28.17
CA ARG A 120 -11.03 -16.28 27.61
C ARG A 120 -10.81 -16.40 26.10
N LYS A 121 -10.20 -17.51 25.67
CA LYS A 121 -10.14 -17.98 24.27
C LYS A 121 -11.56 -18.28 23.79
N THR A 122 -12.01 -17.68 22.70
CA THR A 122 -12.98 -18.29 21.78
C THR A 122 -12.73 -17.82 20.35
N LYS A 123 -12.76 -18.79 19.42
CA LYS A 123 -12.70 -18.58 17.97
C LYS A 123 -13.95 -17.82 17.53
N LYS A 124 -13.81 -16.72 16.79
CA LYS A 124 -14.90 -16.17 15.98
C LYS A 124 -14.39 -15.82 14.59
N VAL A 125 -14.79 -16.65 13.63
CA VAL A 125 -14.81 -16.33 12.20
C VAL A 125 -15.82 -15.19 12.04
N GLY A 126 -15.34 -14.02 11.66
CA GLY A 126 -16.18 -12.86 11.37
C GLY A 126 -15.61 -12.14 10.17
N LYS A 127 -16.28 -12.28 9.01
CA LYS A 127 -16.08 -11.42 7.85
C LYS A 127 -16.26 -9.98 8.32
N LYS A 128 -15.21 -9.14 8.26
CA LYS A 128 -15.36 -7.70 8.46
C LYS A 128 -14.64 -6.93 7.37
N SER A 129 -15.44 -6.01 6.85
CA SER A 129 -15.27 -5.17 5.69
C SER A 129 -14.01 -4.31 5.77
N PHE A 130 -13.41 -4.16 4.60
CA PHE A 130 -12.31 -3.26 4.31
C PHE A 130 -12.79 -1.83 4.57
N THR A 131 -12.23 -1.16 5.58
CA THR A 131 -12.40 0.30 5.73
C THR A 131 -11.07 0.94 5.35
N VAL A 132 -11.03 1.51 4.14
CA VAL A 132 -9.93 2.36 3.70
C VAL A 132 -10.02 3.65 4.51
N ILE A 133 -9.08 3.85 5.44
CA ILE A 133 -8.91 5.16 6.07
C ILE A 133 -8.43 6.11 4.97
N SER A 134 -9.37 6.89 4.45
CA SER A 134 -9.17 7.83 3.34
C SER A 134 -8.91 9.21 3.90
N ALA A 135 -7.68 9.49 4.37
CA ALA A 135 -7.26 10.88 4.43
C ALA A 135 -6.93 11.32 2.99
N LEU A 136 -7.59 12.39 2.51
CA LEU A 136 -7.27 13.01 1.22
C LEU A 136 -5.91 13.73 1.34
N ASP A 137 -4.88 13.05 0.84
CA ASP A 137 -3.49 13.49 0.65
C ASP A 137 -3.32 14.66 -0.36
N THR A 138 -3.39 15.94 0.02
CA THR A 138 -3.20 17.08 -0.89
C THR A 138 -1.75 17.48 -1.20
N ARG A 139 -0.73 16.81 -0.64
CA ARG A 139 0.67 17.16 -0.90
C ARG A 139 1.03 16.85 -2.37
N GLN A 140 1.66 17.80 -3.05
CA GLN A 140 2.18 17.56 -4.40
C GLN A 140 3.49 16.79 -4.29
N TYR A 141 3.57 15.64 -4.95
CA TYR A 141 4.83 14.92 -5.15
C TYR A 141 5.04 14.86 -6.65
N THR A 142 6.07 15.54 -7.13
CA THR A 142 6.37 15.59 -8.56
C THR A 142 7.06 14.29 -8.96
N ALA A 143 6.52 13.60 -9.96
CA ALA A 143 7.26 12.60 -10.72
C ALA A 143 8.30 13.36 -11.56
N LYS A 144 9.49 13.58 -11.01
CA LYS A 144 10.65 14.09 -11.75
C LYS A 144 11.80 13.12 -11.67
#